data_AF-A0A3D2FWT4-F1
#
_entry.id   AF-A0A3D2FWT4-F1
#
_cell.length_a   1.000
_cell.length_b   1.000
_cell.length_c   1.000
_cell.angle_alpha   90.00
_cell.angle_beta   90.00
_cell.angle_gamma   90.00
#
_symmetry.space_group_name_H-M   'P 1'
#
loop_
_entity.id
_entity.type
_entity.pdbx_description
1 polymer ?
#
loop_
_entity_poly.entity_id
_entity_poly.type
_entity_poly.pdbx_seq_one_letter_code
_entity_poly.pdbx_strand_id
1 'polypeptide(L)'
;TTEELVWDTEGRLRTHAPSTYKIPACGDRPLNFNVHLFADGENREDSIHRSKAVGEPPLMLGISVLMALSHALQGLGSDDYPMLDAPATPERLCLTARRLGALGFRQDDGTDPA
;
A
#
# COMPACT_ATOMS: atom_id res chain seq x y z
N THR A 1 1.10 -2.86 2.14
CA THR A 1 1.90 -1.63 1.96
C THR A 1 3.30 -1.79 2.52
N THR A 2 3.46 -2.45 3.67
CA THR A 2 4.76 -2.63 4.35
C THR A 2 5.45 -3.96 4.05
N GLU A 3 4.69 -5.03 3.88
CA GLU A 3 5.22 -6.39 3.69
C GLU A 3 5.91 -6.53 2.33
N GLU A 4 7.22 -6.71 2.34
CA GLU A 4 8.07 -6.86 1.16
C GLU A 4 8.97 -8.09 1.31
N LEU A 5 9.05 -8.87 0.24
CA LEU A 5 9.99 -9.97 0.12
C LEU A 5 11.17 -9.52 -0.75
N VAL A 6 12.38 -9.73 -0.25
CA VAL A 6 13.62 -9.37 -0.97
C VAL A 6 14.47 -10.61 -1.18
N TRP A 7 14.89 -10.84 -2.41
CA TRP A 7 15.79 -11.92 -2.80
C TRP A 7 17.13 -11.36 -3.27
N ASP A 8 18.22 -12.07 -3.02
CA ASP A 8 19.51 -11.75 -3.61
C ASP A 8 19.66 -12.32 -5.03
N THR A 9 20.77 -12.00 -5.70
CA THR A 9 21.07 -12.44 -7.07
C THR A 9 21.28 -13.95 -7.19
N GLU A 10 21.47 -14.65 -6.07
CA GLU A 10 21.59 -16.11 -6.01
C GLU A 10 20.26 -16.78 -5.64
N GLY A 11 19.17 -16.00 -5.52
CA GLY A 11 17.81 -16.48 -5.28
C GLY A 11 17.49 -16.73 -3.80
N ARG A 12 18.32 -16.29 -2.85
CA ARG A 12 18.06 -16.51 -1.41
C ARG A 12 17.17 -15.41 -0.84
N LEU A 13 16.22 -15.79 0.01
CA LEU A 13 15.33 -14.86 0.71
C LEU A 13 16.07 -14.11 1.83
N ARG A 14 16.19 -12.79 1.70
CA ARG A 14 16.87 -11.92 2.67
C ARG A 14 15.96 -11.51 3.82
N THR A 15 14.65 -11.43 3.58
CA THR A 15 13.62 -11.07 4.56
C THR A 15 13.02 -12.31 5.24
N HIS A 16 13.87 -13.18 5.78
CA HIS A 16 13.45 -14.46 6.39
C HIS A 16 13.19 -14.40 7.90
N ALA A 17 13.28 -13.22 8.52
CA ALA A 17 13.10 -13.03 9.96
C ALA A 17 12.15 -11.87 10.25
N PRO A 18 11.46 -11.84 11.40
CA PRO A 18 10.61 -10.69 11.78
C PRO A 18 11.37 -9.36 11.89
N SER A 19 12.69 -9.41 12.07
CA SER A 19 13.55 -8.23 12.03
C SER A 19 13.69 -7.66 10.62
N THR A 20 13.52 -8.47 9.58
CA THR A 20 13.71 -8.11 8.16
C THR A 20 12.43 -8.17 7.32
N TYR A 21 11.38 -8.87 7.75
CA TYR A 21 10.04 -8.88 7.16
C TYR A 21 9.03 -8.24 8.12
N LYS A 22 8.35 -7.18 7.68
CA LYS A 22 7.52 -6.33 8.55
C LYS A 22 6.04 -6.47 8.25
N ILE A 23 5.38 -7.35 9.01
CA ILE A 23 3.92 -7.38 9.10
C ILE A 23 3.38 -6.08 9.73
N PRO A 24 2.13 -5.69 9.43
CA PRO A 24 1.46 -4.60 10.14
C PRO A 24 1.44 -4.85 11.66
N ALA A 25 1.87 -3.85 12.42
CA ALA A 25 1.83 -3.82 13.87
C ALA A 25 0.68 -2.92 14.37
N CYS A 26 0.52 -2.83 15.70
CA CYS A 26 -0.55 -2.04 16.33
C CYS A 26 -0.58 -0.56 15.91
N GLY A 27 0.57 0.00 15.51
CA GLY A 27 0.70 1.39 15.05
C GLY A 27 0.29 1.61 13.60
N ASP A 28 0.21 0.55 12.79
CA ASP A 28 -0.08 0.67 11.35
C ASP A 28 -1.58 0.69 11.05
N ARG A 29 -2.42 0.41 12.05
CA ARG A 29 -3.89 0.46 11.90
C ARG A 29 -4.36 1.89 11.64
N PRO A 30 -5.43 2.10 10.85
CA PRO A 30 -6.05 3.41 10.74
C PRO A 30 -6.46 3.95 12.11
N LEU A 31 -6.24 5.25 12.34
CA LEU A 31 -6.67 5.93 13.57
C LEU A 31 -8.18 5.76 13.79
N ASN A 32 -8.95 5.94 12.71
CA ASN A 32 -10.39 5.70 12.67
C ASN A 32 -10.64 4.46 11.80
N PHE A 33 -11.09 3.37 12.44
CA PHE A 33 -11.37 2.11 11.76
C PHE A 33 -12.83 1.71 12.02
N ASN A 34 -13.70 2.00 11.05
CA ASN A 34 -15.14 1.76 11.15
C ASN A 34 -15.53 0.51 10.36
N VAL A 35 -16.33 -0.37 10.98
CA VAL A 35 -16.83 -1.60 10.35
C VAL A 35 -18.32 -1.69 10.62
N HIS A 36 -19.09 -1.90 9.55
CA HIS A 36 -20.53 -2.10 9.62
C HIS A 36 -20.88 -3.37 8.84
N LEU A 37 -21.71 -4.23 9.45
CA LEU A 37 -22.30 -5.36 8.74
C LEU A 37 -23.62 -4.91 8.13
N PHE A 38 -23.88 -5.33 6.90
CA PHE A 38 -25.14 -5.05 6.22
C PHE A 38 -26.30 -5.70 6.99
N ALA A 39 -27.30 -4.90 7.37
CA ALA A 39 -28.41 -5.32 8.24
C ALA A 39 -29.75 -5.47 7.52
N ASP A 40 -29.91 -4.87 6.33
CA ASP A 40 -31.22 -4.74 5.66
C ASP A 40 -31.64 -5.98 4.85
N GLY A 41 -31.03 -7.14 5.11
CA GLY A 41 -31.40 -8.38 4.43
C GLY A 41 -30.65 -9.61 4.90
N GLU A 42 -31.19 -10.76 4.53
CA GLU A 42 -30.59 -12.07 4.79
C GLU A 42 -29.78 -12.56 3.57
N ASN A 43 -28.90 -13.52 3.80
CA ASN A 43 -28.24 -14.18 2.68
C ASN A 43 -29.28 -14.88 1.79
N ARG A 44 -29.23 -14.60 0.48
CA ARG A 44 -30.12 -15.21 -0.50
C ARG A 44 -29.82 -16.69 -0.70
N GLU A 45 -28.55 -17.08 -0.54
CA GLU A 45 -28.13 -18.47 -0.62
C GLU A 45 -28.62 -19.28 0.58
N ASP A 46 -28.90 -20.56 0.36
CA ASP A 46 -29.32 -21.49 1.41
C ASP A 46 -28.12 -22.06 2.16
N SER A 47 -27.51 -21.21 2.98
CA SER A 47 -26.42 -21.57 3.88
C SER A 47 -26.91 -21.79 5.31
N ILE A 48 -26.07 -22.42 6.13
CA ILE A 48 -26.35 -22.61 7.57
C ILE A 48 -26.71 -21.26 8.18
N HIS A 49 -27.93 -21.16 8.68
CA HIS A 49 -28.51 -19.94 9.27
C HIS A 49 -28.38 -18.68 8.40
N ARG A 50 -28.39 -18.81 7.06
CA ARG A 50 -28.20 -17.69 6.13
C ARG A 50 -26.87 -16.92 6.36
N SER A 51 -25.82 -17.61 6.82
CA SER A 51 -24.48 -17.06 7.00
C SER A 51 -23.73 -16.83 5.68
N LYS A 52 -22.65 -16.03 5.71
CA LYS A 52 -21.71 -15.87 4.59
C LYS A 52 -20.28 -16.06 5.07
N ALA A 53 -19.45 -16.64 4.21
CA ALA A 53 -18.00 -16.67 4.43
C ALA A 53 -17.42 -15.25 4.32
N VAL A 54 -16.64 -14.85 5.33
CA VAL A 54 -16.03 -13.51 5.43
C VAL A 54 -14.52 -13.56 5.69
N GLY A 55 -13.89 -14.73 5.62
CA GLY A 55 -12.46 -14.86 5.91
C GLY A 55 -11.58 -14.14 4.91
N GLU A 56 -11.68 -14.52 3.63
CA GLU A 56 -10.87 -13.97 2.54
C GLU A 56 -11.42 -12.66 1.92
N PRO A 57 -12.74 -12.50 1.69
CA PRO A 57 -13.25 -11.36 0.92
C PRO A 57 -12.80 -9.97 1.43
N PRO A 58 -12.75 -9.70 2.75
CA PRO A 58 -12.31 -8.39 3.25
C PRO A 58 -10.85 -8.06 2.97
N LEU A 59 -9.98 -9.04 2.70
CA LEU A 59 -8.56 -8.80 2.42
C LEU A 59 -8.36 -7.83 1.26
N MET A 60 -9.19 -7.95 0.22
CA MET A 60 -9.13 -7.09 -0.97
C MET A 60 -9.47 -5.63 -0.66
N LEU A 61 -10.22 -5.35 0.41
CA LEU A 61 -10.55 -3.98 0.82
C LEU A 61 -9.30 -3.19 1.22
N GLY A 62 -8.20 -3.86 1.59
CA GLY A 62 -6.92 -3.22 1.89
C GLY A 62 -6.29 -2.48 0.71
N ILE A 63 -6.68 -2.81 -0.54
CA ILE A 63 -6.24 -2.10 -1.75
C ILE A 63 -6.64 -0.62 -1.70
N SER A 64 -7.70 -0.27 -0.98
CA SER A 64 -8.12 1.13 -0.77
C SER A 64 -6.97 2.01 -0.23
N VAL A 65 -6.12 1.47 0.64
CA VAL A 65 -4.97 2.21 1.20
C VAL A 65 -3.89 2.45 0.13
N LEU A 66 -3.61 1.45 -0.71
CA LEU A 66 -2.69 1.61 -1.85
C LEU A 66 -3.19 2.70 -2.81
N MET A 67 -4.48 2.68 -3.14
CA MET A 67 -5.09 3.68 -4.02
C MET A 67 -5.11 5.07 -3.39
N ALA A 68 -5.33 5.18 -2.08
CA ALA A 68 -5.24 6.45 -1.37
C ALA A 68 -3.82 7.05 -1.42
N LEU A 69 -2.78 6.22 -1.26
CA LEU A 69 -1.38 6.66 -1.41
C LEU A 69 -1.08 7.09 -2.85
N SER A 70 -1.53 6.32 -3.84
CA SER A 70 -1.40 6.70 -5.26
C SER A 70 -2.11 8.02 -5.54
N HIS A 71 -3.32 8.24 -5.01
CA HIS A 71 -4.03 9.50 -5.19
C HIS A 71 -3.33 10.68 -4.50
N ALA A 72 -2.75 10.47 -3.31
CA ALA A 72 -1.97 11.50 -2.64
C ALA A 72 -0.75 11.95 -3.47
N LEU A 73 -0.09 11.02 -4.17
CA LEU A 73 1.01 11.33 -5.08
C LEU A 73 0.56 12.16 -6.29
N GLN A 74 -0.64 11.93 -6.81
CA GLN A 74 -1.20 12.72 -7.90
C GLN A 74 -1.40 14.19 -7.49
N GLY A 75 -1.73 14.43 -6.22
CA GLY A 75 -1.84 15.77 -5.65
C GLY A 75 -0.55 16.59 -5.63
N LEU A 76 0.61 16.01 -6.01
CA LEU A 76 1.89 16.72 -6.09
C LEU A 76 2.05 17.57 -7.36
N GLY A 77 1.06 17.58 -8.26
CA GLY A 77 1.03 18.48 -9.42
C GLY A 77 1.44 17.84 -10.74
N SER A 78 1.45 16.52 -10.82
CA SER A 78 1.56 15.80 -12.10
C SER A 78 0.16 15.44 -12.60
N ASP A 79 -0.12 15.76 -13.87
CA ASP A 79 -1.36 15.34 -14.54
C ASP A 79 -1.37 13.82 -14.87
N ASP A 80 -0.22 13.16 -14.75
CA ASP A 80 -0.08 11.74 -15.05
C ASP A 80 -0.52 10.86 -13.87
N TYR A 81 -0.97 9.65 -14.21
CA TYR A 81 -1.25 8.63 -13.19
C TYR A 81 0.06 8.21 -12.48
N PRO A 82 0.13 8.23 -11.14
CA PRO A 82 1.36 7.98 -10.40
C PRO A 82 2.01 6.60 -10.56
N MET A 83 1.38 5.61 -11.19
CA MET A 83 1.94 4.26 -11.40
C MET A 83 2.71 3.74 -10.18
N LEU A 84 2.08 3.76 -9.00
CA LEU A 84 2.67 3.32 -7.74
C LEU A 84 2.54 1.81 -7.60
N ASP A 85 3.67 1.11 -7.60
CA ASP A 85 3.70 -0.34 -7.44
C ASP A 85 3.42 -0.79 -6.01
N ALA A 86 2.77 -1.95 -5.88
CA ALA A 86 2.65 -2.66 -4.61
C ALA A 86 3.89 -3.54 -4.35
N PRO A 87 4.31 -3.72 -3.08
CA PRO A 87 3.83 -3.02 -1.89
C PRO A 87 4.28 -1.55 -1.91
N ALA A 88 3.40 -0.62 -1.54
CA ALA A 88 3.72 0.81 -1.41
C ALA A 88 4.61 1.10 -0.19
N THR A 89 5.84 0.59 -0.22
CA THR A 89 6.89 0.81 0.77
C THR A 89 7.29 2.29 0.81
N PRO A 90 7.84 2.79 1.93
CA PRO A 90 8.35 4.15 2.01
C PRO A 90 9.33 4.53 0.89
N GLU A 91 10.20 3.59 0.49
CA GLU A 91 11.15 3.78 -0.62
C GLU A 91 10.43 4.01 -1.95
N ARG A 92 9.54 3.10 -2.37
CA ARG A 92 8.74 3.27 -3.60
C ARG A 92 7.90 4.55 -3.59
N LEU A 93 7.31 4.90 -2.45
CA LEU A 93 6.56 6.15 -2.31
C LEU A 93 7.47 7.37 -2.54
N CYS A 94 8.66 7.39 -1.94
CA CYS A 94 9.64 8.47 -2.09
C CYS A 94 10.15 8.57 -3.52
N LEU A 95 10.54 7.46 -4.14
CA LEU A 95 11.02 7.43 -5.52
C LEU A 95 9.94 7.87 -6.51
N THR A 96 8.70 7.46 -6.29
CA THR A 96 7.56 7.89 -7.12
C THR A 96 7.31 9.39 -6.96
N ALA A 97 7.30 9.92 -5.74
CA ALA A 97 7.16 11.36 -5.49
C ALA A 97 8.28 12.17 -6.17
N ARG A 98 9.53 11.68 -6.14
CA ARG A 98 10.67 12.29 -6.84
C ARG A 98 10.47 12.31 -8.35
N ARG A 99 10.04 11.17 -8.93
CA ARG A 99 9.74 11.06 -10.35
C ARG A 99 8.67 12.06 -10.80
N LEU A 100 7.69 12.33 -9.93
CA LEU A 100 6.60 13.29 -10.18
C LEU A 100 6.97 14.75 -9.90
N GLY A 101 8.22 15.04 -9.50
CA GLY A 101 8.70 16.43 -9.32
C GLY A 101 8.36 17.08 -7.98
N ALA A 102 8.17 16.30 -6.90
CA ALA A 102 7.90 16.84 -5.58
C ALA A 102 8.96 17.89 -5.14
N LEU A 103 8.51 19.07 -4.70
CA LEU A 103 9.33 20.17 -4.21
C LEU A 103 10.18 19.70 -3.02
N GLY A 104 11.51 19.65 -3.20
CA GLY A 104 12.48 19.21 -2.18
C GLY A 104 13.56 18.25 -2.69
N PHE A 105 13.39 17.69 -3.90
CA PHE A 105 14.37 16.82 -4.56
C PHE A 105 14.74 17.35 -5.95
N ARG A 106 15.09 18.65 -6.06
CA ARG A 106 15.71 19.14 -7.30
C ARG A 106 16.93 18.27 -7.59
N GLN A 107 16.98 17.72 -8.78
CA GLN A 107 18.14 17.03 -9.30
C GLN A 107 19.26 18.08 -9.33
N ASP A 108 20.29 17.92 -8.50
CA ASP A 108 21.53 18.69 -8.67
C ASP A 108 22.06 18.28 -10.05
N ASP A 109 21.84 19.14 -11.04
CA ASP A 109 22.13 18.90 -12.45
C ASP A 109 23.62 19.01 -12.78
N GLY A 110 24.49 18.99 -11.77
CA GLY A 110 25.93 18.98 -11.93
C GLY A 110 26.50 20.25 -12.57
N THR A 111 25.69 21.29 -12.75
CA THR A 111 26.09 22.59 -13.28
C THR A 111 26.33 23.58 -12.13
N ASP A 112 27.30 23.28 -11.27
CA ASP A 112 27.90 24.29 -10.38
C ASP A 112 29.17 24.82 -11.05
N PRO A 113 29.21 26.09 -11.52
CA PRO A 113 30.43 26.65 -12.09
C PRO A 113 31.40 27.02 -10.96
N ALA A 114 32.52 26.31 -10.91
CA ALA A 114 33.73 26.77 -10.23
C ALA A 114 34.30 28.03 -10.89
#